data_AF-A0A2E6Q849-F1
#
_entry.id   AF-A0A2E6Q849-F1
#
_cell.length_a   1.000
_cell.length_b   1.000
_cell.length_c   1.000
_cell.angle_alpha   90.00
_cell.angle_beta   90.00
_cell.angle_gamma   90.00
#
_symmetry.space_group_name_H-M   'P 1'
#
loop_
_entity.id
_entity.type
_entity.pdbx_description
1 polymer ?
#
loop_
_entity_poly.entity_id
_entity_poly.type
_entity_poly.pdbx_seq_one_letter_code
_entity_poly.pdbx_strand_id
1 'polypeptide(L)'
;MPQSADPNPKIDESSDTYALDDPAIWSSRWFQEKLIKGLSNEGFDGDAIQNFGEFLLNSKIATFEDYCAKIEAQIAKETATAARALTDIHEHIQSVKGYNETVYTPKTLRDWRVRYWPNNPKLLQTQWDAYEDIFEANFCLEPNRFITSDTTIASAGSCFAQNISRQLQYWGYNYKIEMGKTPDTIEDPLHYESDPAQCGNIYNSQSMRAMLERAFGEWEPEKIALWQYPRVIEAFRGRSNATELEEYFNGEWTEHNRSLKRAMENCEVFILTLGNTEIWTFADDDRPLALSPRNCDATLMRLKNQTLDETCADLEAFYKLFKKHNPNVKIIATVSPVPLNATFNNDRHVVVANSLSKSTLRVALEYFCNDHPEDVFYFPAYEIVTSGCRTPWKTDMRHVSDEAIDKVMKAFQWTFMEDQTPMPTIWEPEIESYIDTRRNYFLRYARKWVVHPLKRKLGIYGHPFSDLWRAKKK
;
A
#
# COMPACT_ATOMS: atom_id res chain seq x y z
N MET A 1 -3.26 23.31 56.44
CA MET A 1 -3.08 24.19 55.24
C MET A 1 -1.68 23.95 54.67
N PRO A 2 -1.46 24.06 53.35
CA PRO A 2 -2.42 24.32 52.29
C PRO A 2 -2.62 23.12 51.34
N GLN A 3 -3.84 23.04 50.82
CA GLN A 3 -4.15 22.32 49.58
C GLN A 3 -3.30 22.92 48.47
N SER A 4 -2.55 22.09 47.73
CA SER A 4 -2.02 22.52 46.44
C SER A 4 -3.22 22.74 45.53
N ALA A 5 -3.47 24.00 45.21
CA ALA A 5 -4.39 24.36 44.14
C ALA A 5 -3.92 23.65 42.86
N ASP A 6 -4.78 22.76 42.35
CA ASP A 6 -4.65 22.24 40.99
C ASP A 6 -4.81 23.44 40.04
N PRO A 7 -3.80 23.79 39.23
CA PRO A 7 -3.86 24.96 38.36
C PRO A 7 -4.73 24.75 37.12
N ASN A 8 -5.29 23.56 36.92
CA ASN A 8 -6.21 23.31 35.82
C ASN A 8 -7.67 23.47 36.28
N PRO A 9 -8.44 24.41 35.71
CA PRO A 9 -9.87 24.45 35.95
C PRO A 9 -10.48 23.13 35.49
N LYS A 10 -11.29 22.50 36.37
CA LYS A 10 -12.15 21.40 35.98
C LYS A 10 -13.07 21.90 34.86
N ILE A 11 -12.81 21.41 33.65
CA ILE A 11 -13.63 21.70 32.48
C ILE A 11 -14.96 20.99 32.70
N ASP A 12 -16.02 21.79 32.81
CA ASP A 12 -17.40 21.32 32.79
C ASP A 12 -17.69 20.79 31.38
N GLU A 13 -17.99 19.50 31.26
CA GLU A 13 -18.32 18.85 29.98
C GLU A 13 -19.62 19.40 29.34
N SER A 14 -20.31 20.34 30.00
CA SER A 14 -21.49 21.03 29.46
C SER A 14 -21.22 22.42 28.85
N SER A 15 -19.99 22.95 28.93
CA SER A 15 -19.63 24.21 28.26
C SER A 15 -19.06 23.94 26.86
N ASP A 16 -19.59 24.64 25.85
CA ASP A 16 -19.12 24.63 24.46
C ASP A 16 -17.60 24.45 24.39
N THR A 17 -17.19 23.29 23.89
CA THR A 17 -15.80 23.00 23.59
C THR A 17 -15.27 24.07 22.64
N TYR A 18 -14.21 24.77 23.06
CA TYR A 18 -13.55 25.89 22.38
C TYR A 18 -14.26 27.24 22.43
N ALA A 19 -14.37 27.85 23.62
CA ALA A 19 -14.63 29.29 23.75
C ALA A 19 -13.44 30.15 23.26
N LEU A 20 -12.91 29.89 22.06
CA LEU A 20 -11.85 30.70 21.43
C LEU A 20 -12.33 32.10 21.05
N ASP A 21 -13.63 32.38 21.14
CA ASP A 21 -14.21 33.72 21.01
C ASP A 21 -14.40 34.43 22.36
N ASP A 22 -13.75 33.94 23.43
CA ASP A 22 -13.70 34.63 24.71
C ASP A 22 -12.85 35.93 24.62
N PRO A 23 -13.40 37.09 25.00
CA PRO A 23 -12.66 38.35 25.09
C PRO A 23 -11.37 38.31 25.90
N ALA A 24 -11.30 37.48 26.94
CA ALA A 24 -10.09 37.31 27.73
C ALA A 24 -8.97 36.63 26.92
N ILE A 25 -9.31 35.78 25.94
CA ILE A 25 -8.33 35.08 25.10
C ILE A 25 -7.81 36.01 24.00
N TRP A 26 -8.70 36.63 23.22
CA TRP A 26 -8.34 37.51 22.10
C TRP A 26 -7.56 38.76 22.54
N SER A 27 -7.84 39.26 23.74
CA SER A 27 -7.10 40.38 24.32
C SER A 27 -5.80 39.97 25.01
N SER A 28 -5.55 38.66 25.20
CA SER A 28 -4.34 38.19 25.85
C SER A 28 -3.13 38.33 24.93
N ARG A 29 -2.05 38.91 25.48
CA ARG A 29 -0.77 39.03 24.77
C ARG A 29 -0.22 37.66 24.34
N TRP A 30 -0.42 36.64 25.18
CA TRP A 30 -0.01 35.27 24.86
C TRP A 30 -0.66 34.75 23.58
N PHE A 31 -1.98 34.92 23.42
CA PHE A 31 -2.70 34.43 22.24
C PHE A 31 -2.24 35.16 20.98
N GLN A 32 -2.09 36.49 21.07
CA GLN A 32 -1.65 37.32 19.95
C GLN A 32 -0.22 36.97 19.52
N GLU A 33 0.72 36.80 20.46
CA GLU A 33 2.09 36.37 20.16
C GLU A 33 2.13 34.94 19.57
N LYS A 34 1.24 34.05 20.01
CA LYS A 34 1.11 32.70 19.44
C LYS A 34 0.58 32.72 18.01
N LEU A 35 -0.43 33.54 17.72
CA LEU A 35 -0.98 33.70 16.38
C LEU A 35 0.06 34.25 15.42
N ILE A 36 0.77 35.32 15.80
CA ILE A 36 1.86 35.92 15.00
C ILE A 36 2.97 34.90 14.74
N LYS A 37 3.41 34.17 15.78
CA LYS A 37 4.44 33.14 15.63
C LYS A 37 3.97 31.96 14.76
N GLY A 38 2.68 31.61 14.83
CA GLY A 38 2.06 30.58 13.98
C GLY A 38 2.22 30.93 12.51
N LEU A 39 1.75 32.13 12.12
CA LEU A 39 1.87 32.65 10.75
C LEU A 39 3.33 32.68 10.27
N SER A 40 4.26 33.04 11.15
CA SER A 40 5.70 33.01 10.83
C SER A 40 6.21 31.60 10.53
N ASN A 41 5.82 30.59 11.32
CA ASN A 41 6.19 29.21 11.06
C ASN A 41 5.51 28.63 9.81
N GLU A 42 4.33 29.14 9.45
CA GLU A 42 3.58 28.78 8.25
C GLU A 42 4.13 29.44 6.98
N GLY A 43 5.17 30.29 7.10
CA GLY A 43 5.92 30.83 5.97
C GLY A 43 5.37 32.13 5.39
N PHE A 44 4.50 32.84 6.10
CA PHE A 44 4.09 34.18 5.71
C PHE A 44 5.29 35.15 5.71
N ASP A 45 5.24 36.16 4.85
CA ASP A 45 6.31 37.15 4.69
C ASP A 45 6.56 37.95 5.98
N GLY A 46 7.84 38.27 6.26
CA GLY A 46 8.24 38.92 7.51
C GLY A 46 7.65 40.32 7.69
N ASP A 47 7.58 41.12 6.62
CA ASP A 47 7.00 42.46 6.66
C ASP A 47 5.47 42.37 6.80
N ALA A 48 4.85 41.39 6.14
CA ALA A 48 3.42 41.10 6.30
C ALA A 48 3.06 40.72 7.74
N ILE A 49 3.85 39.85 8.37
CA ILE A 49 3.67 39.43 9.77
C ILE A 49 3.90 40.60 10.72
N GLN A 50 4.91 41.44 10.48
CA GLN A 50 5.15 42.61 11.31
C GLN A 50 3.95 43.57 11.25
N ASN A 51 3.48 43.92 10.06
CA ASN A 51 2.33 44.81 9.86
C ASN A 51 1.06 44.21 10.51
N PHE A 52 0.83 42.92 10.34
CA PHE A 52 -0.28 42.22 10.98
C PHE A 52 -0.16 42.22 12.50
N GLY A 53 1.05 41.98 13.04
CA GLY A 53 1.31 41.99 14.47
C GLY A 53 1.10 43.37 15.10
N GLU A 54 1.54 44.42 14.43
CA GLU A 54 1.27 45.81 14.85
C GLU A 54 -0.23 46.11 14.85
N PHE A 55 -0.96 45.69 13.81
CA PHE A 55 -2.41 45.77 13.78
C PHE A 55 -3.04 45.02 14.96
N LEU A 56 -2.66 43.76 15.18
CA LEU A 56 -3.28 42.87 16.18
C LEU A 56 -3.08 43.41 17.61
N LEU A 57 -1.87 43.87 17.94
CA LEU A 57 -1.50 44.40 19.26
C LEU A 57 -2.18 45.75 19.55
N ASN A 58 -2.38 46.60 18.53
CA ASN A 58 -2.93 47.94 18.70
C ASN A 58 -4.46 48.01 18.61
N SER A 59 -5.10 47.05 17.95
CA SER A 59 -6.53 47.11 17.60
C SER A 59 -7.49 46.70 18.72
N LYS A 60 -6.97 46.28 19.89
CA LYS A 60 -7.76 45.86 21.07
C LYS A 60 -8.89 44.91 20.67
N ILE A 61 -8.52 43.80 20.05
CA ILE A 61 -9.46 42.82 19.51
C ILE A 61 -10.06 42.01 20.66
N ALA A 62 -11.41 41.92 20.69
CA ALA A 62 -12.16 41.21 21.72
C ALA A 62 -12.73 39.87 21.24
N THR A 63 -13.11 39.71 19.99
CA THR A 63 -13.62 38.43 19.46
C THR A 63 -13.09 38.20 18.06
N PHE A 64 -13.35 37.03 17.48
CA PHE A 64 -13.04 36.80 16.09
C PHE A 64 -13.85 37.69 15.13
N GLU A 65 -15.11 37.98 15.42
CA GLU A 65 -15.91 38.92 14.62
C GLU A 65 -15.35 40.34 14.69
N ASP A 66 -14.93 40.77 15.89
CA ASP A 66 -14.28 42.06 16.09
C ASP A 66 -12.93 42.13 15.35
N TYR A 67 -12.17 41.03 15.35
CA TYR A 67 -10.98 40.86 14.51
C TYR A 67 -11.31 41.08 13.03
N CYS A 68 -12.26 40.31 12.48
CA CYS A 68 -12.65 40.36 11.07
C CYS A 68 -13.05 41.79 10.65
N ALA A 69 -13.93 42.43 11.41
CA ALA A 69 -14.37 43.79 11.11
C ALA A 69 -13.21 44.81 11.13
N LYS A 70 -12.29 44.68 12.10
CA LYS A 70 -11.16 45.60 12.26
C LYS A 70 -10.09 45.39 11.19
N ILE A 71 -9.78 44.14 10.83
CA ILE A 71 -8.75 43.86 9.82
C ILE A 71 -9.24 44.25 8.43
N GLU A 72 -10.51 44.00 8.09
CA GLU A 72 -11.12 44.48 6.84
C GLU A 72 -11.08 46.01 6.74
N ALA A 73 -11.37 46.71 7.84
CA ALA A 73 -11.27 48.17 7.90
C ALA A 73 -9.82 48.69 7.82
N GLN A 74 -8.84 47.91 8.27
CA GLN A 74 -7.41 48.21 8.12
C GLN A 74 -6.98 48.03 6.67
N ILE A 75 -7.30 46.87 6.07
CA ILE A 75 -6.99 46.53 4.67
C ILE A 75 -7.49 47.64 3.72
N ALA A 76 -8.69 48.17 3.94
CA ALA A 76 -9.27 49.24 3.13
C ALA A 76 -8.50 50.58 3.17
N LYS A 77 -7.60 50.78 4.14
CA LYS A 77 -6.81 52.01 4.32
C LYS A 77 -5.35 51.85 3.91
N GLU A 78 -4.92 50.63 3.61
CA GLU A 78 -3.54 50.30 3.31
C GLU A 78 -3.16 50.52 1.83
N THR A 79 -1.86 50.57 1.56
CA THR A 79 -1.36 50.53 0.18
C THR A 79 -1.70 49.18 -0.48
N ALA A 80 -1.78 49.13 -1.82
CA ALA A 80 -2.16 47.91 -2.53
C ALA A 80 -1.34 46.66 -2.13
N THR A 81 -0.02 46.83 -1.91
CA THR A 81 0.86 45.73 -1.49
C THR A 81 0.58 45.28 -0.05
N ALA A 82 0.46 46.23 0.89
CA ALA A 82 0.19 45.91 2.30
C ALA A 82 -1.23 45.37 2.51
N ALA A 83 -2.22 45.91 1.79
CA ALA A 83 -3.59 45.43 1.77
C ALA A 83 -3.65 43.96 1.34
N ARG A 84 -2.97 43.61 0.24
CA ARG A 84 -2.92 42.22 -0.25
C ARG A 84 -2.31 41.27 0.78
N ALA A 85 -1.19 41.65 1.38
CA ALA A 85 -0.52 40.83 2.39
C ALA A 85 -1.40 40.57 3.63
N LEU A 86 -2.12 41.60 4.09
CA LEU A 86 -3.08 41.45 5.20
C LEU A 86 -4.31 40.63 4.79
N THR A 87 -4.78 40.75 3.54
CA THR A 87 -5.86 39.90 3.00
C THR A 87 -5.46 38.43 3.01
N ASP A 88 -4.26 38.08 2.53
CA ASP A 88 -3.78 36.70 2.49
C ASP A 88 -3.72 36.09 3.92
N ILE A 89 -3.21 36.85 4.90
CA ILE A 89 -3.22 36.44 6.32
C ILE A 89 -4.64 36.30 6.86
N HIS A 90 -5.53 37.24 6.53
CA HIS A 90 -6.90 37.24 7.00
C HIS A 90 -7.68 36.01 6.50
N GLU A 91 -7.61 35.74 5.20
CA GLU A 91 -8.22 34.57 4.56
C GLU A 91 -7.67 33.26 5.15
N HIS A 92 -6.36 33.21 5.42
CA HIS A 92 -5.74 32.06 6.08
C HIS A 92 -6.29 31.82 7.49
N ILE A 93 -6.34 32.85 8.34
CA ILE A 93 -6.89 32.72 9.70
C ILE A 93 -8.36 32.31 9.66
N GLN A 94 -9.17 32.89 8.77
CA GLN A 94 -10.57 32.50 8.57
C GLN A 94 -10.70 31.04 8.17
N SER A 95 -9.88 30.59 7.22
CA SER A 95 -9.86 29.20 6.77
C SER A 95 -9.49 28.24 7.89
N VAL A 96 -8.42 28.53 8.64
CA VAL A 96 -7.95 27.70 9.75
C VAL A 96 -8.99 27.62 10.87
N LYS A 97 -9.56 28.75 11.31
CA LYS A 97 -10.60 28.75 12.35
C LYS A 97 -11.83 27.97 11.89
N GLY A 98 -12.35 28.27 10.70
CA GLY A 98 -13.52 27.61 10.16
C GLY A 98 -13.33 26.11 9.98
N TYR A 99 -12.17 25.67 9.52
CA TYR A 99 -11.84 24.25 9.42
C TYR A 99 -11.74 23.60 10.81
N ASN A 100 -10.94 24.15 11.72
CA ASN A 100 -10.67 23.53 13.03
C ASN A 100 -11.92 23.40 13.90
N GLU A 101 -12.83 24.39 13.86
CA GLU A 101 -14.08 24.34 14.63
C GLU A 101 -15.09 23.33 14.07
N THR A 102 -14.94 22.94 12.80
CA THR A 102 -15.89 22.06 12.12
C THR A 102 -15.30 20.72 11.70
N VAL A 103 -14.00 20.48 11.92
CA VAL A 103 -13.32 19.25 11.46
C VAL A 103 -13.89 17.99 12.10
N TYR A 104 -14.39 18.06 13.34
CA TYR A 104 -15.10 16.95 14.00
C TYR A 104 -16.62 17.15 14.04
N THR A 105 -17.15 18.06 13.23
CA THR A 105 -18.59 18.34 13.13
C THR A 105 -19.05 18.03 11.70
N PRO A 106 -19.37 16.76 11.38
CA PRO A 106 -19.82 16.34 10.07
C PRO A 106 -21.05 17.11 9.60
N LYS A 107 -21.07 17.52 8.33
CA LYS A 107 -22.21 18.21 7.71
C LYS A 107 -22.95 17.31 6.72
N THR A 108 -22.26 16.31 6.19
CA THR A 108 -22.76 15.37 5.18
C THR A 108 -22.58 13.92 5.62
N LEU A 109 -23.31 12.98 5.02
CA LEU A 109 -23.06 11.53 5.21
C LEU A 109 -21.62 11.15 4.87
N ARG A 110 -21.02 11.81 3.87
CA ARG A 110 -19.63 11.59 3.48
C ARG A 110 -18.66 12.01 4.59
N ASP A 111 -18.89 13.12 5.26
CA ASP A 111 -18.04 13.58 6.37
C ASP A 111 -17.98 12.52 7.49
N TRP A 112 -19.10 11.86 7.77
CA TRP A 112 -19.14 10.77 8.75
C TRP A 112 -18.26 9.60 8.34
N ARG A 113 -18.31 9.18 7.07
CA ARG A 113 -17.50 8.07 6.54
C ARG A 113 -16.01 8.37 6.46
N VAL A 114 -15.64 9.64 6.28
CA VAL A 114 -14.24 10.08 6.20
C VAL A 114 -13.61 10.27 7.58
N ARG A 115 -14.35 10.87 8.52
CA ARG A 115 -13.78 11.40 9.77
C ARG A 115 -13.95 10.46 10.95
N TYR A 116 -14.92 9.55 10.91
CA TYR A 116 -15.19 8.62 11.99
C TYR A 116 -14.83 7.20 11.61
N TRP A 117 -14.33 6.46 12.59
CA TRP A 117 -14.13 5.03 12.47
C TRP A 117 -15.47 4.33 12.17
N PRO A 118 -15.53 3.44 11.17
CA PRO A 118 -16.71 2.59 10.94
C PRO A 118 -17.09 1.81 12.20
N ASN A 119 -18.35 1.38 12.34
CA ASN A 119 -18.91 0.81 13.59
C ASN A 119 -18.96 1.79 14.78
N ASN A 120 -19.00 3.11 14.55
CA ASN A 120 -19.18 4.07 15.64
C ASN A 120 -20.54 3.83 16.36
N PRO A 121 -20.55 3.36 17.63
CA PRO A 121 -21.79 3.00 18.30
C PRO A 121 -22.66 4.21 18.63
N LYS A 122 -22.07 5.41 18.72
CA LYS A 122 -22.85 6.66 18.91
C LYS A 122 -23.68 6.93 17.66
N LEU A 123 -23.10 6.79 16.47
CA LEU A 123 -23.82 6.95 15.21
C LEU A 123 -24.99 5.99 15.10
N LEU A 124 -24.80 4.72 15.46
CA LEU A 124 -25.89 3.74 15.45
C LEU A 124 -27.10 4.17 16.30
N GLN A 125 -26.87 4.93 17.37
CA GLN A 125 -27.92 5.40 18.28
C GLN A 125 -28.50 6.75 17.86
N THR A 126 -27.68 7.66 17.35
CA THR A 126 -28.08 9.06 17.14
C THR A 126 -28.31 9.43 15.67
N GLN A 127 -27.68 8.73 14.73
CA GLN A 127 -27.69 9.00 13.28
C GLN A 127 -27.47 7.68 12.48
N TRP A 128 -28.50 6.83 12.50
CA TRP A 128 -28.42 5.46 11.96
C TRP A 128 -28.16 5.39 10.45
N ASP A 129 -28.54 6.43 9.71
CA ASP A 129 -28.33 6.59 8.27
C ASP A 129 -26.86 6.90 7.92
N ALA A 130 -26.12 7.46 8.87
CA ALA A 130 -24.68 7.70 8.79
C ALA A 130 -23.84 6.52 9.30
N TYR A 131 -24.46 5.53 9.96
CA TYR A 131 -23.75 4.34 10.43
C TYR A 131 -23.31 3.46 9.27
N GLU A 132 -22.05 3.03 9.31
CA GLU A 132 -21.49 2.07 8.37
C GLU A 132 -20.75 0.98 9.15
N ASP A 133 -21.03 -0.28 8.81
CA ASP A 133 -20.29 -1.42 9.37
C ASP A 133 -18.99 -1.60 8.56
N ILE A 134 -17.84 -1.74 9.24
CA ILE A 134 -16.52 -1.89 8.63
C ILE A 134 -16.44 -3.07 7.65
N PHE A 135 -17.26 -4.10 7.87
CA PHE A 135 -17.31 -5.27 7.01
C PHE A 135 -18.16 -5.04 5.75
N GLU A 136 -18.99 -4.00 5.72
CA GLU A 136 -19.73 -3.54 4.55
C GLU A 136 -19.12 -2.28 3.91
N ALA A 137 -18.28 -1.55 4.67
CA ALA A 137 -17.68 -0.31 4.26
C ALA A 137 -16.78 -0.47 3.04
N ASN A 138 -16.89 0.50 2.12
CA ASN A 138 -15.96 0.65 1.01
C ASN A 138 -14.90 1.71 1.37
N PHE A 139 -13.64 1.29 1.43
CA PHE A 139 -12.52 2.17 1.78
C PHE A 139 -12.04 3.03 0.60
N CYS A 140 -12.53 2.75 -0.61
CA CYS A 140 -12.40 3.66 -1.74
C CYS A 140 -13.58 4.63 -1.71
N LEU A 141 -13.34 5.89 -1.34
CA LEU A 141 -14.41 6.87 -1.19
C LEU A 141 -14.82 7.51 -2.52
N GLU A 142 -13.87 7.70 -3.43
CA GLU A 142 -14.11 8.28 -4.74
C GLU A 142 -13.71 7.28 -5.83
N PRO A 143 -14.59 7.05 -6.84
CA PRO A 143 -14.22 6.23 -7.98
C PRO A 143 -13.29 7.00 -8.92
N ASN A 144 -12.31 6.30 -9.48
CA ASN A 144 -11.42 6.77 -10.55
C ASN A 144 -11.55 5.80 -11.73
N ARG A 145 -12.70 5.83 -12.42
CA ARG A 145 -13.02 4.84 -13.46
C ARG A 145 -12.35 5.20 -14.78
N PHE A 146 -11.48 4.33 -15.26
CA PHE A 146 -10.78 4.46 -16.53
C PHE A 146 -10.43 3.10 -17.17
N ILE A 147 -10.90 2.00 -16.60
CA ILE A 147 -10.69 0.65 -17.13
C ILE A 147 -11.97 0.17 -17.82
N THR A 148 -11.88 -0.09 -19.12
CA THR A 148 -12.88 -0.81 -19.92
C THR A 148 -12.39 -2.22 -20.20
N SER A 149 -13.24 -3.07 -20.80
CA SER A 149 -12.83 -4.41 -21.24
C SER A 149 -11.68 -4.39 -22.25
N ASP A 150 -11.56 -3.31 -23.02
CA ASP A 150 -10.52 -3.14 -24.05
C ASP A 150 -9.20 -2.59 -23.49
N THR A 151 -9.24 -1.93 -22.32
CA THR A 151 -8.06 -1.37 -21.66
C THR A 151 -7.01 -2.44 -21.43
N THR A 152 -5.82 -2.21 -21.95
CA THR A 152 -4.68 -3.13 -21.84
C THR A 152 -4.08 -3.09 -20.43
N ILE A 153 -4.13 -4.22 -19.71
CA ILE A 153 -3.70 -4.30 -18.30
C ILE A 153 -2.47 -5.20 -18.17
N ALA A 154 -1.49 -4.73 -17.41
CA ALA A 154 -0.35 -5.53 -16.95
C ALA A 154 -0.20 -5.41 -15.42
N SER A 155 0.49 -6.35 -14.79
CA SER A 155 0.79 -6.24 -13.36
C SER A 155 2.14 -6.88 -13.00
N ALA A 156 2.74 -6.40 -11.91
CA ALA A 156 3.83 -7.08 -11.24
C ALA A 156 3.67 -6.93 -9.74
N GLY A 157 4.06 -7.97 -8.99
CA GLY A 157 3.87 -7.91 -7.55
C GLY A 157 4.12 -9.17 -6.78
N SER A 158 3.76 -9.07 -5.49
CA SER A 158 3.70 -10.20 -4.57
C SER A 158 2.72 -11.29 -5.04
N CYS A 159 2.66 -12.41 -4.31
CA CYS A 159 1.67 -13.47 -4.54
C CYS A 159 0.22 -12.96 -4.61
N PHE A 160 -0.10 -11.82 -3.96
CA PHE A 160 -1.43 -11.23 -4.00
C PHE A 160 -1.80 -10.66 -5.38
N ALA A 161 -0.83 -10.16 -6.14
CA ALA A 161 -1.05 -9.64 -7.49
C ALA A 161 -1.64 -10.72 -8.41
N GLN A 162 -1.26 -11.98 -8.19
CA GLN A 162 -1.77 -13.12 -8.94
C GLN A 162 -3.29 -13.29 -8.80
N ASN A 163 -3.87 -12.91 -7.66
CA ASN A 163 -5.32 -12.99 -7.49
C ASN A 163 -6.02 -11.94 -8.38
N ILE A 164 -5.49 -10.71 -8.40
CA ILE A 164 -6.05 -9.63 -9.23
C ILE A 164 -5.91 -9.98 -10.72
N SER A 165 -4.73 -10.42 -11.16
CA SER A 165 -4.49 -10.74 -12.57
C SER A 165 -5.34 -11.90 -13.09
N ARG A 166 -5.47 -12.98 -12.32
CA ARG A 166 -6.34 -14.10 -12.69
C ARG A 166 -7.80 -13.66 -12.73
N GLN A 167 -8.25 -12.88 -11.76
CA GLN A 167 -9.63 -12.40 -11.72
C GLN A 167 -9.98 -11.51 -12.92
N LEU A 168 -9.08 -10.61 -13.31
CA LEU A 168 -9.27 -9.77 -14.49
C LEU A 168 -9.34 -10.60 -15.78
N GLN A 169 -8.50 -11.62 -15.93
CA GLN A 169 -8.58 -12.57 -17.03
C GLN A 169 -9.90 -13.35 -17.04
N TYR A 170 -10.35 -13.81 -15.86
CA TYR A 170 -11.63 -14.52 -15.73
C TYR A 170 -12.84 -13.65 -16.06
N TRP A 171 -12.77 -12.35 -15.76
CA TRP A 171 -13.77 -11.36 -16.17
C TRP A 171 -13.69 -10.97 -17.66
N GLY A 172 -12.74 -11.50 -18.41
CA GLY A 172 -12.58 -11.22 -19.85
C GLY A 172 -11.97 -9.86 -20.17
N TYR A 173 -11.30 -9.21 -19.20
CA TYR A 173 -10.58 -7.97 -19.45
C TYR A 173 -9.28 -8.25 -20.19
N ASN A 174 -8.80 -7.26 -20.95
CA ASN A 174 -7.60 -7.34 -21.77
C ASN A 174 -6.29 -7.33 -20.95
N TYR A 175 -6.14 -8.32 -20.08
CA TYR A 175 -4.92 -8.58 -19.32
C TYR A 175 -3.85 -9.20 -20.22
N LYS A 176 -2.73 -8.51 -20.41
CA LYS A 176 -1.69 -8.87 -21.37
C LYS A 176 -0.86 -10.05 -20.88
N ILE A 177 -0.96 -11.16 -21.61
CA ILE A 177 -0.06 -12.31 -21.49
C ILE A 177 0.82 -12.36 -22.74
N GLU A 178 2.07 -11.93 -22.61
CA GLU A 178 3.09 -11.90 -23.65
C GLU A 178 4.00 -13.13 -23.62
N MET A 179 3.97 -13.91 -22.52
CA MET A 179 4.67 -15.18 -22.37
C MET A 179 3.83 -16.13 -21.52
N GLY A 180 3.67 -17.38 -21.96
CA GLY A 180 2.86 -18.38 -21.28
C GLY A 180 1.59 -18.73 -22.04
N LYS A 181 0.60 -19.28 -21.33
CA LYS A 181 -0.67 -19.74 -21.89
C LYS A 181 -1.75 -18.66 -21.78
N THR A 182 -2.55 -18.50 -22.82
CA THR A 182 -3.72 -17.59 -22.80
C THR A 182 -4.94 -18.28 -22.15
N PRO A 183 -5.91 -17.50 -21.61
CA PRO A 183 -7.12 -18.05 -21.00
C PRO A 183 -7.86 -19.09 -21.86
N ASP A 184 -7.95 -18.88 -23.18
CA ASP A 184 -8.60 -19.80 -24.12
C ASP A 184 -7.99 -21.22 -24.16
N THR A 185 -6.77 -21.38 -23.62
CA THR A 185 -6.04 -22.65 -23.60
C THR A 185 -6.02 -23.32 -22.22
N ILE A 186 -6.70 -22.74 -21.23
CA ILE A 186 -6.71 -23.20 -19.84
C ILE A 186 -8.15 -23.41 -19.39
N GLU A 187 -8.48 -24.65 -19.01
CA GLU A 187 -9.83 -25.01 -18.55
C GLU A 187 -10.15 -24.47 -17.14
N ASP A 188 -9.16 -24.47 -16.24
CA ASP A 188 -9.33 -24.02 -14.85
C ASP A 188 -8.72 -22.61 -14.66
N PRO A 189 -9.54 -21.58 -14.38
CA PRO A 189 -9.07 -20.21 -14.16
C PRO A 189 -8.03 -20.07 -13.03
N LEU A 190 -7.96 -21.00 -12.08
CA LEU A 190 -6.91 -21.03 -11.05
C LEU A 190 -5.50 -21.26 -11.62
N HIS A 191 -5.42 -21.75 -12.86
CA HIS A 191 -4.18 -21.99 -13.59
C HIS A 191 -3.87 -20.91 -14.63
N TYR A 192 -4.67 -19.84 -14.73
CA TYR A 192 -4.33 -18.68 -15.54
C TYR A 192 -2.97 -18.10 -15.13
N GLU A 193 -2.26 -17.58 -16.13
CA GLU A 193 -0.96 -16.95 -15.95
C GLU A 193 -1.07 -15.78 -14.98
N SER A 194 -0.10 -15.66 -14.09
CA SER A 194 -0.20 -14.72 -12.97
C SER A 194 0.36 -13.34 -13.27
N ASP A 195 1.14 -13.20 -14.34
CA ASP A 195 1.86 -11.99 -14.72
C ASP A 195 2.10 -11.97 -16.24
N PRO A 196 2.44 -10.81 -16.84
CA PRO A 196 2.48 -10.67 -18.29
C PRO A 196 3.57 -11.46 -19.01
N ALA A 197 4.67 -11.80 -18.33
CA ALA A 197 5.88 -12.31 -18.99
C ALA A 197 6.57 -13.43 -18.19
N GLN A 198 5.84 -14.14 -17.33
CA GLN A 198 6.38 -15.14 -16.40
C GLN A 198 7.58 -14.62 -15.59
N CYS A 199 7.43 -13.43 -15.02
CA CYS A 199 8.38 -12.79 -14.11
C CYS A 199 8.40 -13.48 -12.74
N GLY A 200 7.29 -14.10 -12.36
CA GLY A 200 7.09 -14.59 -11.00
C GLY A 200 6.85 -13.45 -10.01
N ASN A 201 7.00 -13.74 -8.73
CA ASN A 201 6.71 -12.76 -7.69
C ASN A 201 7.86 -11.77 -7.51
N ILE A 202 7.53 -10.48 -7.53
CA ILE A 202 8.46 -9.38 -7.28
C ILE A 202 7.88 -8.58 -6.12
N TYR A 203 8.62 -8.45 -5.02
CA TYR A 203 8.04 -7.97 -3.75
C TYR A 203 8.41 -6.54 -3.39
N ASN A 204 9.57 -6.06 -3.81
CA ASN A 204 10.17 -4.83 -3.30
C ASN A 204 10.42 -3.84 -4.45
N SER A 205 10.54 -2.55 -4.16
CA SER A 205 10.64 -1.53 -5.21
C SER A 205 11.95 -1.62 -6.01
N GLN A 206 13.06 -2.05 -5.39
CA GLN A 206 14.34 -2.22 -6.07
C GLN A 206 14.26 -3.30 -7.16
N SER A 207 13.64 -4.44 -6.86
CA SER A 207 13.40 -5.52 -7.82
C SER A 207 12.43 -5.10 -8.93
N MET A 208 11.42 -4.27 -8.62
CA MET A 208 10.50 -3.73 -9.63
C MET A 208 11.24 -2.79 -10.60
N ARG A 209 12.07 -1.89 -10.07
CA ARG A 209 12.92 -1.02 -10.89
C ARG A 209 13.86 -1.85 -11.75
N ALA A 210 14.57 -2.82 -11.17
CA ALA A 210 15.51 -3.67 -11.90
C ALA A 210 14.84 -4.51 -13.01
N MET A 211 13.62 -5.01 -12.77
CA MET A 211 12.80 -5.67 -13.79
C MET A 211 12.54 -4.72 -14.97
N LEU A 212 12.14 -3.48 -14.70
CA LEU A 212 11.80 -2.50 -15.73
C LEU A 212 13.04 -2.01 -16.50
N GLU A 213 14.15 -1.77 -15.80
CA GLU A 213 15.45 -1.44 -16.41
C GLU A 213 15.90 -2.54 -17.37
N ARG A 214 15.75 -3.81 -16.97
CA ARG A 214 16.04 -4.97 -17.82
C ARG A 214 15.08 -5.06 -19.02
N ALA A 215 13.79 -4.81 -18.81
CA ALA A 215 12.78 -4.86 -19.87
C ALA A 215 13.10 -3.85 -21.00
N PHE A 216 13.48 -2.63 -20.63
CA PHE A 216 13.77 -1.57 -21.61
C PHE A 216 15.23 -1.53 -22.09
N GLY A 217 16.09 -2.41 -21.58
CA GLY A 217 17.50 -2.47 -21.96
C GLY A 217 18.35 -1.34 -21.37
N GLU A 218 17.87 -0.64 -20.34
CA GLU A 218 18.67 0.31 -19.55
C GLU A 218 19.69 -0.41 -18.67
N TRP A 219 19.44 -1.69 -18.39
CA TRP A 219 20.37 -2.57 -17.70
C TRP A 219 20.40 -3.96 -18.35
N GLU A 220 21.59 -4.37 -18.77
CA GLU A 220 21.86 -5.71 -19.28
C GLU A 220 22.65 -6.50 -18.22
N PRO A 221 21.98 -7.35 -17.41
CA PRO A 221 22.66 -8.12 -16.37
C PRO A 221 23.63 -9.15 -16.94
N GLU A 222 24.67 -9.46 -16.17
CA GLU A 222 25.44 -10.69 -16.37
C GLU A 222 24.53 -11.92 -16.28
N LYS A 223 24.81 -12.93 -17.11
CA LYS A 223 24.03 -14.16 -17.18
C LYS A 223 24.39 -15.10 -16.02
N ILE A 224 23.73 -14.90 -14.87
CA ILE A 224 24.04 -15.63 -13.63
C ILE A 224 22.91 -16.64 -13.30
N ALA A 225 23.29 -17.92 -13.22
CA ALA A 225 22.42 -18.96 -12.67
C ALA A 225 22.84 -19.32 -11.25
N LEU A 226 21.92 -19.22 -10.31
CA LEU A 226 22.14 -19.62 -8.91
C LEU A 226 22.09 -21.14 -8.76
N TRP A 227 21.36 -21.83 -9.64
CA TRP A 227 21.13 -23.27 -9.56
C TRP A 227 20.62 -23.82 -10.91
N GLN A 228 20.81 -25.11 -11.18
CA GLN A 228 20.40 -25.76 -12.45
C GLN A 228 19.53 -27.02 -12.30
N TYR A 229 19.47 -27.69 -11.13
CA TYR A 229 18.86 -29.03 -11.05
C TYR A 229 17.63 -29.16 -10.12
N PRO A 230 16.42 -29.48 -10.59
CA PRO A 230 16.11 -30.01 -11.92
C PRO A 230 15.85 -28.92 -12.98
N ARG A 231 15.79 -27.65 -12.57
CA ARG A 231 15.56 -26.50 -13.47
C ARG A 231 16.48 -25.35 -13.12
N VAL A 232 16.74 -24.50 -14.11
CA VAL A 232 17.53 -23.29 -13.94
C VAL A 232 16.81 -22.32 -13.00
N ILE A 233 17.58 -21.73 -12.08
CA ILE A 233 17.18 -20.61 -11.25
C ILE A 233 18.12 -19.46 -11.59
N GLU A 234 17.62 -18.50 -12.36
CA GLU A 234 18.35 -17.29 -12.72
C GLU A 234 18.28 -16.28 -11.57
N ALA A 235 19.36 -15.51 -11.38
CA ALA A 235 19.50 -14.61 -10.24
C ALA A 235 18.40 -13.53 -10.16
N PHE A 236 18.01 -12.96 -11.30
CA PHE A 236 17.16 -11.76 -11.40
C PHE A 236 15.70 -12.05 -11.78
N ARG A 237 15.38 -13.23 -12.34
CA ARG A 237 14.02 -13.69 -12.67
C ARG A 237 13.56 -14.84 -11.77
N GLY A 238 14.48 -15.66 -11.28
CA GLY A 238 14.16 -16.84 -10.48
C GLY A 238 13.95 -18.09 -11.33
N ARG A 239 12.89 -18.86 -11.04
CA ARG A 239 12.69 -20.20 -11.61
C ARG A 239 12.31 -20.12 -13.09
N SER A 240 12.99 -20.92 -13.90
CA SER A 240 12.69 -21.10 -15.32
C SER A 240 11.96 -22.42 -15.62
N ASN A 241 11.60 -22.63 -16.89
CA ASN A 241 11.17 -23.94 -17.38
C ASN A 241 12.34 -24.79 -17.90
N ALA A 242 13.41 -24.14 -18.38
CA ALA A 242 14.61 -24.79 -18.88
C ALA A 242 15.33 -25.66 -17.83
N THR A 243 15.87 -26.80 -18.28
CA THR A 243 16.70 -27.70 -17.46
C THR A 243 18.19 -27.44 -17.67
N GLU A 244 18.56 -26.85 -18.81
CA GLU A 244 19.94 -26.54 -19.18
C GLU A 244 20.19 -25.04 -19.30
N LEU A 245 21.41 -24.59 -18.96
CA LEU A 245 21.79 -23.18 -19.02
C LEU A 245 21.75 -22.63 -20.45
N GLU A 246 22.18 -23.43 -21.43
CA GLU A 246 22.22 -23.01 -22.83
C GLU A 246 20.80 -22.77 -23.37
N GLU A 247 19.88 -23.69 -23.09
CA GLU A 247 18.45 -23.57 -23.42
C GLU A 247 17.86 -22.29 -22.81
N TYR A 248 18.15 -22.06 -21.53
CA TYR A 248 17.67 -20.88 -20.83
C TYR A 248 18.24 -19.58 -21.43
N PHE A 249 19.56 -19.43 -21.50
CA PHE A 249 20.19 -18.16 -21.86
C PHE A 249 20.14 -17.82 -23.35
N ASN A 250 19.95 -18.81 -24.23
CA ASN A 250 19.83 -18.58 -25.67
C ASN A 250 18.37 -18.49 -26.13
N GLY A 251 17.43 -19.12 -25.40
CA GLY A 251 16.00 -19.11 -25.71
C GLY A 251 15.19 -18.31 -24.70
N GLU A 252 14.90 -18.93 -23.55
CA GLU A 252 13.91 -18.44 -22.58
C GLU A 252 14.22 -17.03 -22.04
N TRP A 253 15.50 -16.72 -21.80
CA TRP A 253 15.97 -15.40 -21.34
C TRP A 253 15.65 -14.29 -22.35
N THR A 254 15.93 -14.54 -23.63
CA THR A 254 15.69 -13.59 -24.71
C THR A 254 14.20 -13.37 -24.91
N GLU A 255 13.41 -14.45 -24.91
CA GLU A 255 11.96 -14.35 -25.08
C GLU A 255 11.32 -13.60 -23.91
N HIS A 256 11.68 -13.95 -22.68
CA HIS A 256 11.21 -13.26 -21.48
C HIS A 256 11.44 -11.75 -21.55
N ASN A 257 12.66 -11.31 -21.88
CA ASN A 257 12.97 -9.87 -21.95
C ASN A 257 12.14 -9.17 -23.03
N ARG A 258 11.96 -9.79 -24.20
CA ARG A 258 11.14 -9.24 -25.29
C ARG A 258 9.65 -9.18 -24.92
N SER A 259 9.12 -10.25 -24.33
CA SER A 259 7.73 -10.32 -23.87
C SER A 259 7.45 -9.30 -22.78
N LEU A 260 8.35 -9.18 -21.81
CA LEU A 260 8.24 -8.18 -20.75
C LEU A 260 8.29 -6.76 -21.33
N LYS A 261 9.22 -6.47 -22.25
CA LYS A 261 9.28 -5.19 -22.95
C LYS A 261 7.95 -4.87 -23.64
N ARG A 262 7.41 -5.79 -24.44
CA ARG A 262 6.13 -5.59 -25.14
C ARG A 262 4.98 -5.36 -24.16
N ALA A 263 4.92 -6.09 -23.05
CA ALA A 263 3.89 -5.92 -22.05
C ALA A 263 3.95 -4.52 -21.41
N MET A 264 5.15 -4.02 -21.10
CA MET A 264 5.31 -2.70 -20.48
C MET A 264 5.10 -1.56 -21.50
N GLU A 265 5.57 -1.69 -22.75
CA GLU A 265 5.37 -0.66 -23.78
C GLU A 265 3.90 -0.46 -24.15
N ASN A 266 3.08 -1.51 -24.04
CA ASN A 266 1.72 -1.52 -24.59
C ASN A 266 0.60 -1.61 -23.55
N CYS A 267 0.90 -1.56 -22.25
CA CYS A 267 -0.15 -1.49 -21.23
C CYS A 267 -0.59 -0.06 -20.97
N GLU A 268 -1.90 0.18 -20.92
CA GLU A 268 -2.49 1.45 -20.50
C GLU A 268 -2.56 1.55 -18.97
N VAL A 269 -2.75 0.41 -18.30
CA VAL A 269 -2.82 0.32 -16.84
C VAL A 269 -1.84 -0.73 -16.34
N PHE A 270 -0.99 -0.32 -15.39
CA PHE A 270 -0.07 -1.20 -14.69
C PHE A 270 -0.44 -1.30 -13.20
N ILE A 271 -0.69 -2.53 -12.73
CA ILE A 271 -1.00 -2.78 -11.32
C ILE A 271 0.30 -3.18 -10.59
N LEU A 272 0.75 -2.31 -9.69
CA LEU A 272 1.95 -2.49 -8.88
C LEU A 272 1.56 -2.94 -7.46
N THR A 273 1.92 -4.17 -7.07
CA THR A 273 1.63 -4.70 -5.72
C THR A 273 2.89 -4.97 -4.92
N LEU A 274 3.26 -4.05 -4.03
CA LEU A 274 4.44 -4.17 -3.16
C LEU A 274 4.19 -5.13 -2.00
N GLY A 275 5.13 -6.02 -1.73
CA GLY A 275 5.01 -7.12 -0.80
C GLY A 275 5.88 -7.03 0.45
N ASN A 276 7.13 -6.59 0.33
CA ASN A 276 8.04 -6.45 1.46
C ASN A 276 9.22 -5.52 1.11
N THR A 277 10.01 -5.22 2.13
CA THR A 277 11.23 -4.39 2.07
C THR A 277 12.50 -5.23 2.24
N GLU A 278 12.38 -6.54 2.49
CA GLU A 278 13.51 -7.45 2.72
C GLU A 278 14.00 -8.06 1.41
N ILE A 279 15.27 -7.78 1.07
CA ILE A 279 15.89 -8.12 -0.20
C ILE A 279 17.19 -8.87 0.05
N TRP A 280 17.49 -9.82 -0.85
CA TRP A 280 18.85 -10.31 -1.05
C TRP A 280 19.47 -9.57 -2.24
N THR A 281 20.62 -8.95 -2.07
CA THR A 281 21.33 -8.24 -3.14
C THR A 281 22.70 -8.84 -3.39
N PHE A 282 23.28 -8.62 -4.58
CA PHE A 282 24.69 -8.88 -4.82
C PHE A 282 25.56 -7.87 -4.07
N ALA A 283 26.71 -8.32 -3.55
CA ALA A 283 27.55 -7.53 -2.66
C ALA A 283 28.40 -6.45 -3.36
N ASP A 284 28.63 -6.59 -4.66
CA ASP A 284 29.45 -5.72 -5.48
C ASP A 284 28.68 -4.53 -6.07
N ASP A 285 27.43 -4.75 -6.50
CA ASP A 285 26.64 -3.73 -7.20
C ASP A 285 25.24 -3.47 -6.61
N ASP A 286 24.90 -4.13 -5.50
CA ASP A 286 23.61 -4.06 -4.82
C ASP A 286 22.41 -4.47 -5.70
N ARG A 287 22.60 -5.25 -6.78
CA ARG A 287 21.48 -5.71 -7.62
C ARG A 287 20.61 -6.74 -6.89
N PRO A 288 19.26 -6.62 -6.96
CA PRO A 288 18.37 -7.48 -6.19
C PRO A 288 18.22 -8.86 -6.84
N LEU A 289 18.27 -9.90 -6.02
CA LEU A 289 17.90 -11.26 -6.41
C LEU A 289 16.37 -11.43 -6.44
N ALA A 290 15.88 -12.18 -7.43
CA ALA A 290 14.47 -12.58 -7.49
C ALA A 290 14.06 -13.52 -6.35
N LEU A 291 14.98 -14.38 -5.93
CA LEU A 291 14.74 -15.40 -4.92
C LEU A 291 15.86 -15.38 -3.88
N SER A 292 15.53 -15.77 -2.65
CA SER A 292 16.53 -16.05 -1.64
C SER A 292 17.57 -17.04 -2.19
N PRO A 293 18.88 -16.76 -2.01
CA PRO A 293 19.95 -17.61 -2.51
C PRO A 293 19.88 -18.96 -1.81
N ARG A 294 19.34 -19.96 -2.53
CA ARG A 294 19.29 -21.35 -2.10
C ARG A 294 20.21 -22.14 -3.01
N ASN A 295 21.01 -23.02 -2.42
CA ASN A 295 21.91 -23.91 -3.14
C ASN A 295 23.01 -23.20 -3.97
N CYS A 296 23.35 -21.96 -3.61
CA CYS A 296 24.51 -21.23 -4.12
C CYS A 296 25.39 -20.73 -2.96
N ASP A 297 26.60 -20.31 -3.27
CA ASP A 297 27.49 -19.67 -2.28
C ASP A 297 26.97 -18.26 -1.95
N ALA A 298 26.45 -18.10 -0.73
CA ALA A 298 25.88 -16.84 -0.27
C ALA A 298 26.93 -15.76 0.08
N THR A 299 28.24 -16.04 -0.04
CA THR A 299 29.31 -15.06 0.23
C THR A 299 29.22 -13.81 -0.65
N LEU A 300 28.69 -13.96 -1.86
CA LEU A 300 28.44 -12.87 -2.81
C LEU A 300 27.17 -12.06 -2.52
N MET A 301 26.38 -12.45 -1.52
CA MET A 301 25.05 -11.89 -1.29
C MET A 301 25.00 -11.07 -0.01
N ARG A 302 24.14 -10.06 0.03
CA ARG A 302 23.87 -9.22 1.20
C ARG A 302 22.38 -9.20 1.51
N LEU A 303 22.09 -9.10 2.80
CA LEU A 303 20.75 -8.86 3.30
C LEU A 303 20.54 -7.36 3.36
N LYS A 304 19.48 -6.89 2.71
CA LYS A 304 19.07 -5.49 2.70
C LYS A 304 17.63 -5.39 3.16
N ASN A 305 17.35 -4.46 4.06
CA ASN A 305 15.99 -4.05 4.38
C ASN A 305 15.84 -2.60 3.92
N GLN A 306 15.08 -2.37 2.86
CA GLN A 306 14.94 -1.03 2.28
C GLN A 306 14.37 -0.06 3.32
N THR A 307 15.02 1.09 3.39
CA THR A 307 14.51 2.27 4.10
C THR A 307 13.37 2.91 3.32
N LEU A 308 12.67 3.85 3.96
CA LEU A 308 11.66 4.66 3.29
C LEU A 308 12.27 5.44 2.10
N ASP A 309 13.39 6.10 2.32
CA ASP A 309 14.06 6.93 1.30
C ASP A 309 14.49 6.11 0.08
N GLU A 310 15.08 4.93 0.30
CA GLU A 310 15.42 4.00 -0.78
C GLU A 310 14.17 3.52 -1.52
N THR A 311 13.09 3.21 -0.79
CA THR A 311 11.84 2.77 -1.39
C THR A 311 11.25 3.85 -2.30
N CYS A 312 11.21 5.10 -1.82
CA CYS A 312 10.75 6.26 -2.58
C CYS A 312 11.64 6.53 -3.80
N ALA A 313 12.96 6.49 -3.64
CA ALA A 313 13.90 6.69 -4.74
C ALA A 313 13.75 5.63 -5.84
N ASP A 314 13.53 4.37 -5.47
CA ASP A 314 13.31 3.28 -6.41
C ASP A 314 11.97 3.42 -7.15
N LEU A 315 10.89 3.84 -6.46
CA LEU A 315 9.60 4.11 -7.08
C LEU A 315 9.65 5.28 -8.05
N GLU A 316 10.36 6.36 -7.69
CA GLU A 316 10.55 7.52 -8.56
C GLU A 316 11.37 7.17 -9.80
N ALA A 317 12.45 6.39 -9.63
CA ALA A 317 13.24 5.91 -10.76
C ALA A 317 12.44 4.94 -11.65
N PHE A 318 11.65 4.05 -11.06
CA PHE A 318 10.71 3.18 -11.77
C PHE A 318 9.71 4.01 -12.59
N TYR A 319 9.08 5.01 -11.99
CA TYR A 319 8.10 5.88 -12.66
C TYR A 319 8.72 6.65 -13.83
N LYS A 320 9.84 7.35 -13.60
CA LYS A 320 10.55 8.08 -14.65
C LYS A 320 10.91 7.19 -15.84
N LEU A 321 11.42 5.99 -15.55
CA LEU A 321 11.74 5.02 -16.58
C LEU A 321 10.49 4.55 -17.31
N PHE A 322 9.41 4.24 -16.59
CA PHE A 322 8.17 3.78 -17.21
C PHE A 322 7.59 4.86 -18.13
N LYS A 323 7.45 6.09 -17.64
CA LYS A 323 6.91 7.22 -18.43
C LYS A 323 7.77 7.57 -19.63
N LYS A 324 9.09 7.36 -19.58
CA LYS A 324 9.98 7.54 -20.73
C LYS A 324 9.59 6.62 -21.90
N HIS A 325 9.20 5.38 -21.61
CA HIS A 325 8.88 4.38 -22.65
C HIS A 325 7.38 4.25 -22.92
N ASN A 326 6.54 4.58 -21.95
CA ASN A 326 5.10 4.57 -22.04
C ASN A 326 4.51 5.81 -21.35
N PRO A 327 4.44 6.96 -22.06
CA PRO A 327 4.00 8.24 -21.47
C PRO A 327 2.55 8.27 -21.00
N ASN A 328 1.71 7.32 -21.42
CA ASN A 328 0.28 7.31 -21.12
C ASN A 328 -0.10 6.27 -20.06
N VAL A 329 0.86 5.49 -19.54
CA VAL A 329 0.56 4.47 -18.53
C VAL A 329 0.01 5.12 -17.26
N LYS A 330 -1.06 4.54 -16.74
CA LYS A 330 -1.57 4.76 -15.39
C LYS A 330 -1.13 3.63 -14.48
N ILE A 331 -0.79 3.93 -13.24
CA ILE A 331 -0.31 2.97 -12.25
C ILE A 331 -1.34 2.86 -11.13
N ILE A 332 -1.82 1.66 -10.87
CA ILE A 332 -2.57 1.35 -9.65
C ILE A 332 -1.62 0.71 -8.67
N ALA A 333 -1.27 1.43 -7.61
CA ALA A 333 -0.32 1.00 -6.60
C ALA A 333 -1.02 0.47 -5.35
N THR A 334 -0.56 -0.65 -4.81
CA THR A 334 -1.13 -1.23 -3.58
C THR A 334 -0.08 -1.97 -2.75
N VAL A 335 -0.33 -2.07 -1.45
CA VAL A 335 0.44 -2.93 -0.55
C VAL A 335 -0.26 -4.29 -0.45
N SER A 336 0.53 -5.35 -0.54
CA SER A 336 0.04 -6.72 -0.36
C SER A 336 -0.36 -6.97 1.10
N PRO A 337 -1.56 -7.52 1.38
CA PRO A 337 -1.94 -7.94 2.73
C PRO A 337 -1.19 -9.18 3.19
N VAL A 338 -0.63 -10.00 2.28
CA VAL A 338 -0.02 -11.28 2.62
C VAL A 338 1.15 -11.08 3.61
N PRO A 339 1.10 -11.70 4.82
CA PRO A 339 2.16 -11.56 5.81
C PRO A 339 3.46 -12.25 5.39
N LEU A 340 4.59 -11.70 5.82
CA LEU A 340 5.91 -12.33 5.68
C LEU A 340 5.88 -13.79 6.15
N ASN A 341 6.41 -14.70 5.33
CA ASN A 341 6.59 -16.11 5.72
C ASN A 341 7.74 -16.27 6.71
N ALA A 342 8.80 -15.51 6.45
CA ALA A 342 10.04 -15.51 7.18
C ALA A 342 10.64 -14.12 7.08
N THR A 343 11.48 -13.79 8.05
CA THR A 343 12.29 -12.58 8.08
C THR A 343 13.73 -13.01 8.33
N PHE A 344 14.70 -12.29 7.75
CA PHE A 344 16.10 -12.45 8.15
C PHE A 344 16.45 -11.65 9.40
N ASN A 345 15.54 -10.81 9.87
CA ASN A 345 15.71 -10.06 11.10
C ASN A 345 15.90 -11.02 12.29
N ASN A 346 16.91 -10.75 13.10
CA ASN A 346 17.28 -11.56 14.27
C ASN A 346 17.01 -10.85 15.62
N ASP A 347 16.51 -9.62 15.61
CA ASP A 347 16.24 -8.80 16.80
C ASP A 347 14.75 -8.67 17.14
N ARG A 348 13.84 -9.06 16.24
CA ARG A 348 12.39 -8.99 16.46
C ARG A 348 11.61 -10.16 15.87
N HIS A 349 10.39 -10.34 16.36
CA HIS A 349 9.45 -11.34 15.85
C HIS A 349 8.98 -10.99 14.43
N VAL A 350 8.74 -12.00 13.57
CA VAL A 350 8.32 -11.82 12.16
C VAL A 350 7.08 -10.94 11.98
N VAL A 351 6.15 -10.97 12.93
CA VAL A 351 4.95 -10.10 12.90
C VAL A 351 5.34 -8.62 13.03
N VAL A 352 6.30 -8.30 13.90
CA VAL A 352 6.79 -6.92 14.09
C VAL A 352 7.58 -6.47 12.87
N ALA A 353 8.41 -7.35 12.30
CA ALA A 353 9.13 -7.09 11.05
C ALA A 353 8.16 -6.86 9.89
N ASN A 354 7.10 -7.67 9.80
CA ASN A 354 6.04 -7.50 8.82
C ASN A 354 5.34 -6.16 8.97
N SER A 355 4.93 -5.77 10.19
CA SER A 355 4.29 -4.46 10.43
C SER A 355 5.17 -3.31 9.97
N LEU A 356 6.46 -3.31 10.33
CA LEU A 356 7.41 -2.29 9.86
C LEU A 356 7.48 -2.28 8.33
N SER A 357 7.66 -3.43 7.70
CA SER A 357 7.76 -3.55 6.24
C SER A 357 6.53 -3.01 5.52
N LYS A 358 5.31 -3.39 5.96
CA LYS A 358 4.06 -2.91 5.35
C LYS A 358 3.85 -1.41 5.58
N SER A 359 4.18 -0.91 6.77
CA SER A 359 4.08 0.53 7.08
C SER A 359 5.05 1.35 6.23
N THR A 360 6.31 0.91 6.05
CA THR A 360 7.28 1.59 5.18
C THR A 360 6.76 1.66 3.74
N LEU A 361 6.28 0.53 3.19
CA LEU A 361 5.72 0.51 1.83
C LEU A 361 4.47 1.40 1.71
N ARG A 362 3.60 1.42 2.72
CA ARG A 362 2.38 2.23 2.70
C ARG A 362 2.69 3.72 2.69
N VAL A 363 3.67 4.17 3.48
CA VAL A 363 4.13 5.57 3.48
C VAL A 363 4.80 5.91 2.14
N ALA A 364 5.64 5.02 1.60
CA ALA A 364 6.26 5.26 0.30
C ALA A 364 5.23 5.42 -0.83
N LEU A 365 4.17 4.59 -0.83
CA LEU A 365 3.07 4.72 -1.80
C LEU A 365 2.24 5.99 -1.59
N GLU A 366 2.13 6.49 -0.36
CA GLU A 366 1.47 7.79 -0.09
C GLU A 366 2.22 8.93 -0.80
N TYR A 367 3.53 9.01 -0.61
CA TYR A 367 4.35 10.00 -1.32
C TYR A 367 4.29 9.81 -2.83
N PHE A 368 4.38 8.57 -3.30
CA PHE A 368 4.35 8.27 -4.73
C PHE A 368 3.04 8.71 -5.42
N CYS A 369 1.89 8.55 -4.75
CA CYS A 369 0.61 9.04 -5.28
C CYS A 369 0.49 10.57 -5.21
N ASN A 370 1.00 11.20 -4.14
CA ASN A 370 0.95 12.65 -3.97
C ASN A 370 1.88 13.39 -4.94
N ASP A 371 3.02 12.79 -5.28
CA ASP A 371 3.97 13.35 -6.24
C ASP A 371 3.47 13.21 -7.69
N HIS A 372 2.62 12.20 -7.97
CA HIS A 372 2.12 11.87 -9.32
C HIS A 372 0.60 11.64 -9.38
N PRO A 373 -0.25 12.60 -8.93
CA PRO A 373 -1.67 12.38 -8.69
C PRO A 373 -2.51 12.12 -9.95
N GLU A 374 -2.01 12.47 -11.13
CA GLU A 374 -2.70 12.26 -12.42
C GLU A 374 -2.48 10.85 -12.98
N ASP A 375 -1.39 10.19 -12.60
CA ASP A 375 -0.94 8.92 -13.16
C ASP A 375 -1.01 7.76 -12.17
N VAL A 376 -0.87 8.03 -10.87
CA VAL A 376 -0.67 7.00 -9.84
C VAL A 376 -1.80 7.03 -8.82
N PHE A 377 -2.47 5.89 -8.66
CA PHE A 377 -3.64 5.75 -7.80
C PHE A 377 -3.40 4.68 -6.73
N TYR A 378 -3.55 5.05 -5.46
CA TYR A 378 -3.50 4.06 -4.37
C TYR A 378 -4.78 3.23 -4.33
N PHE A 379 -4.63 1.91 -4.26
CA PHE A 379 -5.73 0.97 -4.02
C PHE A 379 -5.58 0.32 -2.64
N PRO A 380 -6.54 0.46 -1.71
CA PRO A 380 -6.42 0.04 -0.31
C PRO A 380 -6.67 -1.47 -0.09
N ALA A 381 -6.12 -2.34 -0.94
CA ALA A 381 -6.27 -3.79 -0.78
C ALA A 381 -5.70 -4.30 0.56
N TYR A 382 -4.61 -3.70 1.04
CA TYR A 382 -4.03 -3.99 2.35
C TYR A 382 -5.06 -3.76 3.46
N GLU A 383 -5.62 -2.56 3.52
CA GLU A 383 -6.58 -2.14 4.54
C GLU A 383 -7.90 -2.92 4.45
N ILE A 384 -8.41 -3.17 3.23
CA ILE A 384 -9.62 -3.97 3.00
C ILE A 384 -9.46 -5.36 3.63
N VAL A 385 -8.33 -6.03 3.42
CA VAL A 385 -8.10 -7.36 3.99
C VAL A 385 -7.80 -7.29 5.48
N THR A 386 -6.95 -6.37 5.95
CA THR A 386 -6.53 -6.36 7.35
C THR A 386 -7.57 -5.82 8.32
N SER A 387 -8.47 -4.96 7.86
CA SER A 387 -9.45 -4.25 8.69
C SER A 387 -10.89 -4.45 8.24
N GLY A 388 -11.12 -4.65 6.95
CA GLY A 388 -12.46 -4.78 6.37
C GLY A 388 -13.01 -6.20 6.27
N CYS A 389 -12.30 -7.22 6.74
CA CYS A 389 -12.73 -8.63 6.62
C CYS A 389 -12.83 -9.32 7.98
N ARG A 390 -13.89 -10.10 8.21
CA ARG A 390 -14.07 -10.90 9.45
C ARG A 390 -13.10 -12.09 9.48
N THR A 391 -12.96 -12.74 8.34
CA THR A 391 -12.17 -13.95 8.12
C THR A 391 -11.17 -13.74 6.99
N PRO A 392 -10.14 -12.88 7.18
CA PRO A 392 -9.25 -12.46 6.09
C PRO A 392 -8.30 -13.55 5.59
N TRP A 393 -8.11 -14.63 6.35
CA TRP A 393 -7.13 -15.66 6.06
C TRP A 393 -7.76 -17.03 5.84
N LYS A 394 -7.15 -17.83 4.98
CA LYS A 394 -7.37 -19.28 4.93
C LYS A 394 -6.87 -19.94 6.22
N THR A 395 -7.08 -21.25 6.34
CA THR A 395 -6.72 -22.05 7.53
C THR A 395 -5.26 -21.97 7.98
N ASP A 396 -4.35 -21.52 7.10
CA ASP A 396 -2.93 -21.34 7.42
C ASP A 396 -2.59 -19.97 8.03
N MET A 397 -3.59 -19.08 8.17
CA MET A 397 -3.47 -17.74 8.73
C MET A 397 -2.53 -16.82 7.94
N ARG A 398 -2.29 -17.09 6.65
CA ARG A 398 -1.39 -16.31 5.79
C ARG A 398 -1.89 -16.08 4.37
N HIS A 399 -2.47 -17.10 3.73
CA HIS A 399 -3.11 -16.90 2.42
C HIS A 399 -4.43 -16.17 2.62
N VAL A 400 -4.72 -15.19 1.76
CA VAL A 400 -5.96 -14.43 1.81
C VAL A 400 -7.14 -15.37 1.53
N SER A 401 -8.22 -15.23 2.30
CA SER A 401 -9.44 -16.00 2.10
C SER A 401 -10.17 -15.60 0.83
N ASP A 402 -11.02 -16.50 0.34
CA ASP A 402 -11.77 -16.28 -0.90
C ASP A 402 -12.80 -15.15 -0.73
N GLU A 403 -13.43 -15.04 0.45
CA GLU A 403 -14.28 -13.91 0.84
C GLU A 403 -13.54 -12.57 0.80
N ALA A 404 -12.29 -12.53 1.31
CA ALA A 404 -11.51 -11.31 1.32
C ALA A 404 -11.04 -10.92 -0.09
N ILE A 405 -10.70 -11.89 -0.94
CA ILE A 405 -10.40 -11.61 -2.35
C ILE A 405 -11.66 -11.08 -3.06
N ASP A 406 -12.84 -11.66 -2.80
CA ASP A 406 -14.09 -11.19 -3.37
C ASP A 406 -14.40 -9.73 -2.99
N LYS A 407 -14.24 -9.38 -1.72
CA LYS A 407 -14.39 -7.99 -1.26
C LYS A 407 -13.39 -7.04 -1.92
N VAL A 408 -12.13 -7.44 -2.05
CA VAL A 408 -11.11 -6.66 -2.78
C VAL A 408 -11.52 -6.44 -4.23
N MET A 409 -11.96 -7.50 -4.92
CA MET A 409 -12.27 -7.40 -6.35
C MET A 409 -13.53 -6.57 -6.61
N LYS A 410 -14.54 -6.63 -5.73
CA LYS A 410 -15.70 -5.72 -5.76
C LYS A 410 -15.28 -4.26 -5.55
N ALA A 411 -14.38 -3.99 -4.61
CA ALA A 411 -13.84 -2.64 -4.40
C ALA A 411 -13.01 -2.17 -5.60
N PHE A 412 -12.20 -3.05 -6.20
CA PHE A 412 -11.43 -2.75 -7.41
C PHE A 412 -12.35 -2.37 -8.57
N GLN A 413 -13.41 -3.17 -8.81
CA GLN A 413 -14.42 -2.90 -9.82
C GLN A 413 -15.09 -1.55 -9.57
N TRP A 414 -15.57 -1.31 -8.35
CA TRP A 414 -16.23 -0.06 -8.00
C TRP A 414 -15.36 1.17 -8.26
N THR A 415 -14.06 1.05 -7.95
CA THR A 415 -13.09 2.14 -8.01
C THR A 415 -12.65 2.43 -9.42
N PHE A 416 -12.22 1.43 -10.19
CA PHE A 416 -11.45 1.67 -11.42
C PHE A 416 -12.15 1.28 -12.72
N MET A 417 -13.19 0.44 -12.66
CA MET A 417 -13.78 -0.17 -13.86
C MET A 417 -15.02 0.61 -14.28
N GLU A 418 -15.20 0.85 -15.58
CA GLU A 418 -16.41 1.53 -16.08
C GLU A 418 -17.64 0.62 -15.98
N ASP A 419 -17.46 -0.69 -16.22
CA ASP A 419 -18.53 -1.67 -16.05
C ASP A 419 -18.74 -1.99 -14.56
N GLN A 420 -19.94 -1.73 -14.09
CA GLN A 420 -20.39 -1.96 -12.71
C GLN A 420 -21.37 -3.13 -12.60
N THR A 421 -21.52 -3.93 -13.65
CA THR A 421 -22.32 -5.16 -13.61
C THR A 421 -21.71 -6.14 -12.61
N PRO A 422 -22.47 -6.72 -11.67
CA PRO A 422 -21.93 -7.68 -10.72
C PRO A 422 -21.28 -8.87 -11.44
N MET A 423 -19.99 -9.10 -11.17
CA MET A 423 -19.24 -10.20 -11.78
C MET A 423 -18.87 -11.27 -10.73
N PRO A 424 -18.92 -12.57 -11.08
CA PRO A 424 -18.53 -13.63 -10.17
C PRO A 424 -17.03 -13.67 -9.97
N THR A 425 -16.58 -14.09 -8.79
CA THR A 425 -15.17 -14.32 -8.49
C THR A 425 -14.76 -15.76 -8.76
N ILE A 426 -13.47 -16.00 -9.06
CA ILE A 426 -12.94 -17.34 -9.37
C ILE A 426 -13.10 -18.26 -8.16
N TRP A 427 -12.95 -17.70 -6.98
CA TRP A 427 -13.00 -18.44 -5.73
C TRP A 427 -14.42 -18.44 -5.19
N GLU A 428 -15.02 -19.62 -5.06
CA GLU A 428 -16.25 -19.75 -4.29
C GLU A 428 -15.92 -19.56 -2.79
N PRO A 429 -16.71 -18.77 -2.05
CA PRO A 429 -16.53 -18.64 -0.61
C PRO A 429 -16.56 -20.03 0.04
N GLU A 430 -15.54 -20.38 0.84
CA GLU A 430 -15.59 -21.60 1.64
C GLU A 430 -16.80 -21.52 2.59
N ILE A 431 -17.92 -22.16 2.21
CA ILE A 431 -19.06 -22.33 3.10
C ILE A 431 -18.61 -23.28 4.21
N GLU A 432 -18.42 -22.72 5.40
CA GLU A 432 -18.15 -23.44 6.65
C GLU A 432 -16.95 -24.41 6.64
N SER A 433 -15.75 -23.89 6.93
CA SER A 433 -14.76 -24.68 7.67
C SER A 433 -14.53 -24.06 9.05
N TYR A 434 -15.48 -24.30 9.95
CA TYR A 434 -15.19 -24.21 11.38
C TYR A 434 -13.91 -24.99 11.64
N ILE A 435 -12.96 -24.29 12.25
CA ILE A 435 -11.66 -24.81 12.64
C ILE A 435 -11.85 -26.09 13.47
N ASP A 436 -11.74 -27.27 12.85
CA ASP A 436 -11.50 -28.52 13.58
C ASP A 436 -10.03 -28.53 14.03
N THR A 437 -9.75 -27.66 15.00
CA THR A 437 -8.45 -27.50 15.66
C THR A 437 -7.99 -28.84 16.26
N ARG A 438 -8.91 -29.69 16.75
CA ARG A 438 -8.56 -30.93 17.44
C ARG A 438 -7.92 -31.95 16.49
N ARG A 439 -8.46 -32.11 15.28
CA ARG A 439 -7.93 -33.06 14.30
C ARG A 439 -6.56 -32.63 13.76
N ASN A 440 -6.35 -31.31 13.60
CA ASN A 440 -5.08 -30.73 13.17
C ASN A 440 -3.96 -30.81 14.23
N TYR A 441 -4.29 -30.71 15.53
CA TYR A 441 -3.28 -30.87 16.60
C TYR A 441 -2.74 -32.30 16.68
N PHE A 442 -3.61 -33.32 16.62
CA PHE A 442 -3.18 -34.73 16.65
C PHE A 442 -2.29 -35.08 15.46
N LEU A 443 -2.66 -34.65 14.24
CA LEU A 443 -1.87 -34.87 13.04
C LEU A 443 -0.52 -34.14 13.08
N ARG A 444 -0.47 -32.91 13.62
CA ARG A 444 0.80 -32.19 13.85
C ARG A 444 1.68 -32.89 14.90
N TYR A 445 1.09 -33.37 15.99
CA TYR A 445 1.82 -34.09 17.04
C TYR A 445 2.39 -35.41 16.52
N ALA A 446 1.59 -36.20 15.81
CA ALA A 446 2.02 -37.43 15.15
C ALA A 446 3.13 -37.16 14.11
N ARG A 447 3.04 -36.07 13.34
CA ARG A 447 4.10 -35.70 12.39
C ARG A 447 5.42 -35.33 13.08
N LYS A 448 5.37 -34.56 14.17
CA LYS A 448 6.56 -34.10 14.90
C LYS A 448 7.24 -35.23 15.68
N TRP A 449 6.45 -36.10 16.32
CA TRP A 449 6.97 -37.10 17.28
C TRP A 449 7.08 -38.51 16.73
N VAL A 450 6.35 -38.85 15.66
CA VAL A 450 6.40 -40.18 15.05
C VAL A 450 7.05 -40.09 13.68
N VAL A 451 6.52 -39.28 12.78
CA VAL A 451 6.95 -39.25 11.37
C VAL A 451 8.37 -38.72 11.19
N HIS A 452 8.68 -37.53 11.73
CA HIS A 452 9.98 -36.89 11.53
C HIS A 452 11.13 -37.74 12.11
N PRO A 453 11.02 -38.32 13.31
CA PRO A 453 12.00 -39.26 13.84
C PRO A 453 12.13 -40.54 13.00
N LEU A 454 11.02 -41.09 12.49
CA LEU A 454 11.05 -42.27 11.62
C LEU A 454 11.78 -41.97 10.31
N LYS A 455 11.49 -40.84 9.67
CA LYS A 455 12.16 -40.40 8.43
C LYS A 455 13.65 -40.17 8.64
N ARG A 456 14.05 -39.64 9.81
CA ARG A 456 15.47 -39.51 10.20
C ARG A 456 16.16 -40.86 10.35
N LYS A 457 15.52 -41.82 11.04
CA LYS A 457 16.07 -43.19 11.19
C LYS A 457 16.15 -43.95 9.86
N LEU A 458 15.24 -43.67 8.93
CA LEU A 458 15.19 -44.29 7.60
C LEU A 458 16.03 -43.55 6.54
N GLY A 459 16.74 -42.47 6.89
CA GLY A 459 17.60 -41.73 5.97
C GLY A 459 16.87 -40.94 4.87
N ILE A 460 15.56 -40.74 4.98
CA ILE A 460 14.69 -40.10 3.97
C ILE A 460 14.16 -38.74 4.43
N TYR A 461 14.89 -38.06 5.33
CA TYR A 461 14.50 -36.75 5.85
C TYR A 461 14.54 -35.71 4.73
N GLY A 462 13.39 -35.12 4.38
CA GLY A 462 13.25 -34.19 3.25
C GLY A 462 12.50 -34.75 2.03
N HIS A 463 12.24 -36.07 1.99
CA HIS A 463 11.49 -36.71 0.90
C HIS A 463 9.97 -36.83 1.20
N PRO A 464 9.09 -36.74 0.19
CA PRO A 464 7.66 -37.02 0.30
C PRO A 464 7.36 -38.38 0.95
N PHE A 465 6.24 -38.51 1.66
CA PHE A 465 5.84 -39.77 2.30
C PHE A 465 5.59 -40.91 1.29
N SER A 466 5.24 -40.56 0.04
CA SER A 466 5.08 -41.49 -1.08
C SER A 466 6.37 -42.26 -1.42
N ASP A 467 7.55 -41.74 -1.07
CA ASP A 467 8.83 -42.40 -1.33
C ASP A 467 9.09 -43.61 -0.41
N LEU A 468 8.33 -43.79 0.68
CA LEU A 468 8.38 -45.01 1.51
C LEU A 468 8.06 -46.29 0.71
N TRP A 469 7.29 -46.18 -0.37
CA TRP A 469 6.97 -47.32 -1.24
C TRP A 469 8.11 -47.70 -2.19
N ARG A 470 9.08 -46.80 -2.44
CA ARG A 470 10.28 -47.10 -3.24
C ARG A 470 11.38 -47.79 -2.44
N ALA A 471 11.41 -47.59 -1.12
CA ALA A 471 12.38 -48.23 -0.23
C ALA A 471 12.10 -49.72 0.07
N LYS A 472 10.96 -50.28 -0.38
CA LYS A 472 10.62 -51.71 -0.21
C LYS A 472 11.24 -52.65 -1.27
N LYS A 473 12.14 -52.16 -2.12
CA LYS A 473 12.79 -52.95 -3.19
C LYS A 473 14.32 -53.05 -3.09
N LYS A 474 14.90 -52.87 -1.89
CA LYS A 474 16.29 -53.27 -1.62
C LYS A 474 16.38 -54.06 -0.34
#